data_AF-A0A2J8VIM8-F1
#
_entry.id   AF-A0A2J8VIM8-F1
#
_cell.length_a   1.000
_cell.length_b   1.000
_cell.length_c   1.000
_cell.angle_alpha   90.00
_cell.angle_beta   90.00
_cell.angle_gamma   90.00
#
_symmetry.space_group_name_H-M   'P 1'
#
loop_
_entity.id
_entity.type
_entity.pdbx_description
1 polymer ?
#
loop_
_entity_poly.entity_id
_entity_poly.type
_entity_poly.pdbx_seq_one_letter_code
_entity_poly.pdbx_strand_id
1 'polypeptide(L)' 'ICETSAFYVPGVAPINFHQNDPVEIKAVKLTSSRTQLPYEYYSLPFCQPSKITYKAENLGSHEQ' A
#
# COMPACT_ATOMS: atom_id res chain seq x y z
N ILE A 1 13.32 24.85 -9.91
CA ILE A 1 13.40 24.46 -8.48
C ILE A 1 12.13 23.66 -8.20
N CYS A 2 12.23 22.39 -7.82
CA CYS A 2 11.06 21.57 -7.47
C CYS A 2 10.92 21.55 -5.95
N GLU A 3 9.81 22.06 -5.43
CA GLU A 3 9.45 21.86 -4.02
C GLU A 3 8.67 20.54 -3.90
N THR A 4 9.05 19.72 -2.92
CA THR A 4 8.33 18.49 -2.59
C THR A 4 7.33 18.80 -1.48
N SER A 5 6.04 18.62 -1.76
CA SER A 5 4.99 18.72 -0.73
C SER A 5 4.79 17.35 -0.08
N ALA A 6 4.95 17.29 1.24
CA ALA A 6 4.67 16.10 2.05
C ALA A 6 3.77 16.49 3.22
N PHE A 7 2.85 15.60 3.59
CA PHE A 7 1.97 15.79 4.75
C PHE A 7 1.99 14.55 5.64
N TYR A 8 1.74 14.77 6.93
CA TYR A 8 1.63 13.73 7.93
C TYR A 8 0.16 13.39 8.17
N VAL A 9 -0.17 12.10 8.25
CA VAL A 9 -1.53 11.66 8.59
C VAL A 9 -1.67 11.66 10.12
N PRO A 10 -2.60 12.46 10.70
CA PRO A 10 -2.84 12.44 12.14
C PRO A 10 -3.17 11.02 12.63
N GLY A 11 -2.46 10.57 13.67
CA GLY A 11 -2.63 9.23 14.26
C GLY A 11 -1.69 8.15 13.71
N VAL A 12 -0.82 8.43 12.74
CA VAL A 12 0.13 7.45 12.18
C VAL A 12 1.57 7.90 12.38
N ALA A 13 2.22 7.49 13.48
CA ALA A 13 3.59 7.92 13.79
C ALA A 13 4.59 7.57 12.67
N PRO A 14 5.54 8.47 12.34
CA PRO A 14 6.54 8.19 11.32
C PRO A 14 7.52 7.13 11.84
N ILE A 15 7.97 6.26 10.94
CA ILE A 15 8.94 5.20 11.24
C ILE A 15 10.22 5.50 10.45
N ASN A 16 11.36 5.54 11.14
CA ASN A 16 12.66 5.64 10.51
C ASN A 16 13.22 4.24 10.26
N PHE A 17 13.80 4.02 9.08
CA PHE A 17 14.47 2.77 8.73
C PHE A 17 15.95 3.04 8.47
N HIS A 18 16.80 2.13 8.93
CA HIS A 18 18.21 2.08 8.59
C HIS A 18 18.44 1.16 7.38
N GLN A 19 19.65 1.21 6.85
CA GLN A 19 20.02 0.32 5.76
C GLN A 19 19.97 -1.14 6.22
N ASN A 20 19.32 -1.99 5.41
CA ASN A 20 19.03 -3.40 5.67
C ASN A 20 17.95 -3.68 6.73
N ASP A 21 17.23 -2.67 7.20
CA ASP A 21 16.09 -2.91 8.09
C ASP A 21 14.97 -3.66 7.34
N PRO A 22 14.32 -4.64 8.00
CA PRO A 22 13.19 -5.32 7.41
C PRO A 22 12.00 -4.37 7.29
N VAL A 23 11.40 -4.30 6.10
CA VAL A 23 10.18 -3.53 5.85
C VAL A 23 9.02 -4.49 5.65
N GLU A 24 7.98 -4.37 6.47
CA GLU A 24 6.74 -5.10 6.27
C GLU A 24 5.94 -4.45 5.14
N ILE A 25 5.75 -5.16 4.04
CA ILE A 25 4.95 -4.69 2.90
C ILE A 25 3.51 -5.18 3.06
N LYS A 26 2.57 -4.24 3.03
CA LYS A 26 1.13 -4.52 3.00
C LYS A 26 0.54 -3.95 1.71
N ALA A 27 -0.31 -4.73 1.07
CA ALA A 27 -1.02 -4.33 -0.14
C ALA A 27 -2.52 -4.56 0.03
N VAL A 28 -3.32 -3.71 -0.62
CA VAL A 28 -4.79 -3.75 -0.51
C VAL A 28 -5.38 -4.36 -1.78
N LYS A 29 -5.40 -3.62 -2.88
CA LYS A 29 -5.97 -4.05 -4.18
C LYS A 29 -5.11 -3.52 -5.33
N LEU A 30 -5.17 -4.18 -6.48
CA LEU A 30 -4.62 -3.68 -7.74
C LEU A 30 -5.66 -2.81 -8.43
N THR A 31 -5.27 -1.61 -8.82
CA THR A 31 -6.09 -0.69 -9.63
C THR A 31 -5.32 -0.28 -10.88
N SER A 32 -6.04 0.09 -11.93
CA SER A 32 -5.49 0.55 -13.20
C SER A 32 -5.97 1.96 -13.50
N SER A 33 -5.11 2.81 -14.04
CA SER A 33 -5.48 4.17 -14.46
C SER A 33 -6.46 4.19 -15.64
N ARG A 34 -6.63 3.06 -16.35
CA ARG A 34 -7.53 2.95 -17.51
C ARG A 34 -8.87 2.31 -17.18
N THR A 35 -8.96 1.52 -16.11
CA THR A 35 -10.16 0.73 -15.79
C THR A 35 -10.52 0.86 -14.32
N GLN A 36 -11.79 1.12 -14.02
CA GLN A 36 -12.28 1.35 -12.65
C GLN A 36 -12.50 0.07 -11.82
N LEU A 37 -12.06 -1.10 -12.31
CA LEU A 37 -12.27 -2.37 -11.61
C LEU A 37 -11.07 -2.70 -10.73
N PRO A 38 -11.22 -2.71 -9.39
CA PRO A 38 -10.18 -3.14 -8.48
C PRO A 38 -10.12 -4.67 -8.42
N TYR A 39 -8.90 -5.22 -8.47
CA TYR A 39 -8.63 -6.65 -8.35
C TYR A 39 -7.93 -6.94 -7.01
N GLU A 40 -8.12 -8.14 -6.48
CA GLU A 40 -7.33 -8.61 -5.33
C GLU A 40 -5.84 -8.64 -5.69
N TYR A 41 -4.97 -8.32 -4.72
CA TYR A 41 -3.54 -8.10 -5.02
C TYR A 41 -2.83 -9.27 -5.70
N TYR A 42 -3.24 -10.50 -5.36
CA TYR A 42 -2.68 -11.74 -5.91
C TYR A 42 -3.63 -12.45 -6.89
N SER A 43 -4.61 -11.77 -7.49
CA SER A 43 -5.58 -12.42 -8.41
C SER A 43 -5.02 -12.69 -9.82
N LEU A 44 -3.94 -12.01 -10.18
CA LEU A 44 -3.29 -12.14 -11.48
C LEU A 44 -2.17 -13.18 -11.42
N PRO A 45 -1.84 -13.84 -12.55
CA PRO A 45 -0.86 -14.94 -12.60
C PRO A 45 0.59 -14.42 -12.54
N PHE A 46 0.90 -13.67 -11.48
CA PHE A 46 2.22 -13.12 -11.18
C PHE A 46 2.82 -13.82 -9.95
N CYS A 47 3.88 -13.23 -9.39
CA CYS A 47 4.50 -13.72 -8.16
C CYS A 47 3.48 -13.77 -7.02
N GLN A 48 3.21 -14.96 -6.51
CA GLN A 48 2.37 -15.19 -5.34
C GLN A 48 3.25 -15.73 -4.20
N PRO A 49 3.15 -15.19 -2.97
CA PRO A 49 3.89 -15.72 -1.83
C PRO A 49 3.33 -17.08 -1.41
N SER A 50 4.15 -17.87 -0.72
CA SER A 50 3.76 -19.18 -0.19
C SER A 50 2.62 -19.12 0.83
N LYS A 51 2.49 -18.01 1.56
CA LYS A 51 1.41 -17.77 2.52
C LYS A 51 0.89 -16.35 2.38
N ILE A 52 -0.42 -16.22 2.14
CA ILE A 52 -1.12 -14.95 2.11
C ILE A 52 -1.79 -14.74 3.47
N THR A 53 -1.57 -13.57 4.07
CA THR A 53 -2.22 -13.16 5.32
C THR A 53 -2.96 -11.85 5.08
N TYR A 54 -4.28 -11.87 5.18
CA TYR A 54 -5.12 -10.69 5.06
C TYR A 54 -5.18 -9.97 6.42
N LYS A 55 -4.84 -8.68 6.43
CA LYS A 55 -5.00 -7.80 7.59
C LYS A 55 -6.05 -6.75 7.23
N ALA A 56 -7.04 -6.55 8.09
CA ALA A 56 -7.96 -5.43 7.94
C ALA A 56 -7.21 -4.13 8.25
N GLU A 57 -7.17 -3.21 7.30
CA GLU A 57 -6.56 -1.90 7.47
C GLU A 57 -7.62 -0.83 7.18
N ASN A 58 -7.85 0.06 8.14
CA ASN A 58 -8.88 1.11 8.06
C ASN A 58 -8.18 2.47 7.91
N LEU A 59 -7.62 2.72 6.74
CA LEU A 59 -7.11 4.04 6.36
C LEU A 59 -8.17 4.69 5.49
N GLY A 60 -8.83 5.73 6.02
CA GLY A 60 -10.01 6.40 5.47
C GLY A 60 -10.22 6.22 3.96
N SER A 61 -11.18 5.37 3.61
CA SER A 61 -11.59 5.14 2.23
C SER A 61 -12.41 6.32 1.74
N HIS A 62 -11.76 7.30 1.15
CA HIS A 62 -12.41 8.26 0.26
C HIS A 62 -11.94 7.96 -1.17
N GLU A 63 -12.53 6.93 -1.76
CA GLU A 63 -12.59 6.78 -3.21
C GLU A 63 -13.69 7.74 -3.69
N GLN A 64 -13.29 8.83 -4.36
CA GLN A 64 -14.15 9.63 -5.24
C GLN A 64 -13.71 9.39 -6.68
#